data_AF-A0AAD6S095-F1
#
_entry.id   AF-A0AAD6S095-F1
#
_cell.length_a   1.000
_cell.length_b   1.000
_cell.length_c   1.000
_cell.angle_alpha   90.00
_cell.angle_beta   90.00
_cell.angle_gamma   90.00
#
_symmetry.space_group_name_H-M   'P 1'
#
loop_
_entity.id
_entity.type
_entity.pdbx_description
1 polymer ?
#
loop_
_entity_poly.entity_id
_entity_poly.type
_entity_poly.pdbx_seq_one_letter_code
_entity_poly.pdbx_strand_id
1 'polypeptide(L)'
;VLHYYYQGAPSWQWFYPYHFAPFAADFVDVKDMDITFTLGAPFKPFEQLMGVFPPESRKHIPEIFHQLMLDARSPLRGATGAADFYPDEFMIDMNGKKMAWQGVALLSFIDQDILLGGM
;
A
#
# COMPACT_ATOMS: atom_id res chain seq x y z
N VAL A 1 -3.24 -15.92 -0.83
CA VAL A 1 -3.06 -16.40 0.57
C VAL A 1 -2.77 -17.89 0.65
N LEU A 2 -3.63 -18.80 0.16
CA LEU A 2 -3.40 -20.25 0.30
C LEU A 2 -2.02 -20.71 -0.24
N HIS A 3 -1.62 -20.22 -1.42
CA HIS A 3 -0.31 -20.50 -2.01
C HIS A 3 0.85 -20.12 -1.06
N TYR A 4 0.76 -18.97 -0.38
CA TYR A 4 1.77 -18.50 0.59
C TYR A 4 2.04 -19.52 1.69
N TYR A 5 0.99 -20.13 2.25
CA TYR A 5 1.10 -21.08 3.34
C TYR A 5 1.71 -22.43 2.92
N TYR A 6 1.36 -22.92 1.72
CA TYR A 6 1.73 -24.27 1.29
C TYR A 6 2.96 -24.34 0.40
N GLN A 7 3.29 -23.26 -0.30
CA GLN A 7 4.32 -23.23 -1.35
C GLN A 7 5.24 -21.99 -1.25
N GLY A 8 5.03 -21.12 -0.25
CA GLY A 8 5.75 -19.86 -0.12
C GLY A 8 5.13 -18.73 -0.94
N ALA A 9 5.71 -17.53 -0.88
CA ALA A 9 5.16 -16.33 -1.51
C ALA A 9 5.04 -16.49 -3.04
N PRO A 10 3.83 -16.48 -3.61
CA PRO A 10 3.66 -16.57 -5.07
C PRO A 10 4.00 -15.26 -5.78
N SER A 11 3.96 -14.13 -5.05
CA SER A 11 4.30 -12.80 -5.54
C SER A 11 4.67 -11.90 -4.36
N TRP A 12 5.77 -11.16 -4.50
CA TRP A 12 6.17 -10.11 -3.56
C TRP A 12 5.48 -8.76 -3.82
N GLN A 13 4.83 -8.61 -4.97
CA GLN A 13 4.24 -7.36 -5.45
C GLN A 13 2.70 -7.39 -5.44
N TRP A 14 2.10 -8.58 -5.44
CA TRP A 14 0.65 -8.71 -5.42
C TRP A 14 0.06 -8.14 -4.12
N PHE A 15 -0.97 -7.31 -4.26
CA PHE A 15 -1.81 -6.84 -3.18
C PHE A 15 -3.26 -6.77 -3.64
N TYR A 16 -4.19 -6.63 -2.70
CA TYR A 16 -5.60 -6.42 -2.99
C TYR A 16 -5.90 -4.92 -3.02
N PRO A 17 -6.20 -4.31 -4.19
CA PRO A 17 -6.23 -2.86 -4.36
C PRO A 17 -7.56 -2.22 -3.95
N TYR A 18 -8.19 -2.73 -2.89
CA TYR A 18 -9.43 -2.19 -2.36
C TYR A 18 -9.42 -2.25 -0.83
N HIS A 19 -10.01 -1.24 -0.18
CA HIS A 19 -10.13 -1.18 1.28
C HIS A 19 -11.19 -2.14 1.85
N PHE A 20 -12.14 -2.58 1.03
CA PHE A 20 -13.28 -3.39 1.45
C PHE A 20 -13.40 -4.64 0.59
N ALA A 21 -13.91 -5.72 1.20
CA ALA A 21 -14.26 -6.94 0.49
C ALA A 21 -15.60 -6.76 -0.26
N PRO A 22 -15.79 -7.44 -1.39
CA PRO A 22 -17.08 -7.49 -2.08
C PRO A 22 -18.09 -8.32 -1.25
N PHE A 23 -19.38 -8.24 -1.62
CA PHE A 23 -20.38 -9.08 -0.99
C PHE A 23 -20.25 -10.53 -1.45
N ALA A 24 -20.66 -11.47 -0.60
CA ALA A 24 -20.65 -12.90 -0.94
C ALA A 24 -21.47 -13.20 -2.21
N ALA A 25 -22.55 -12.46 -2.45
CA ALA A 25 -23.40 -12.62 -3.62
C ALA A 25 -22.71 -12.22 -4.94
N ASP A 26 -21.66 -11.39 -4.88
CA ASP A 26 -20.91 -10.94 -6.05
C ASP A 26 -19.87 -11.97 -6.51
N PHE A 27 -19.60 -13.01 -5.71
CA PHE A 27 -18.70 -14.12 -6.06
C PHE A 27 -19.37 -15.13 -7.00
N VAL A 28 -19.86 -14.65 -8.13
CA VAL A 28 -20.30 -15.47 -9.25
C VAL A 28 -19.11 -15.74 -10.20
N ASP A 29 -19.12 -16.89 -10.89
CA ASP A 29 -18.12 -17.26 -11.91
C ASP A 29 -16.64 -17.28 -11.46
N VAL A 30 -16.38 -17.35 -10.15
CA VAL A 30 -15.01 -17.43 -9.58
C VAL A 30 -14.21 -18.62 -10.12
N LYS A 31 -14.91 -19.71 -10.49
CA LYS A 31 -14.30 -20.90 -11.09
C LYS A 31 -13.61 -20.65 -12.44
N ASP A 32 -14.03 -19.58 -13.13
CA ASP A 32 -13.57 -19.24 -14.47
C ASP A 32 -12.44 -18.19 -14.42
N MET A 33 -12.05 -17.74 -13.21
CA MET A 33 -10.93 -16.82 -13.03
C MET A 33 -9.59 -17.49 -13.32
N ASP A 34 -8.83 -16.91 -14.24
CA ASP A 34 -7.43 -17.28 -14.45
C ASP A 34 -6.54 -16.52 -13.44
N ILE A 35 -5.87 -17.26 -12.56
CA ILE A 35 -5.07 -16.71 -11.47
C ILE A 35 -3.59 -16.99 -11.76
N THR A 36 -2.90 -15.99 -12.28
CA THR A 36 -1.46 -16.02 -12.50
C THR A 36 -0.76 -15.04 -11.58
N PHE A 37 0.35 -15.46 -10.99
CA PHE A 37 1.20 -14.59 -10.16
C PHE A 37 2.58 -14.46 -10.79
N THR A 38 3.15 -13.26 -10.69
CA THR A 38 4.56 -13.01 -10.98
C THR A 38 5.31 -12.91 -9.65
N LEU A 39 6.32 -13.75 -9.46
CA LEU A 39 7.06 -13.82 -8.20
C LEU A 39 7.64 -12.45 -7.81
N GLY A 40 8.25 -11.74 -8.75
CA GLY A 40 8.93 -10.48 -8.49
C GLY A 40 10.10 -10.65 -7.53
N ALA A 41 10.44 -9.58 -6.82
CA ALA A 41 11.48 -9.58 -5.79
C ALA A 41 10.98 -8.79 -4.56
N PRO A 42 11.46 -9.11 -3.35
CA PRO A 42 11.19 -8.30 -2.18
C PRO A 42 11.82 -6.91 -2.34
N PHE A 43 11.17 -5.89 -1.80
CA PHE A 43 11.75 -4.55 -1.67
C PHE A 43 13.04 -4.58 -0.85
N LYS A 44 13.97 -3.69 -1.17
CA LYS A 44 15.11 -3.41 -0.28
C LYS A 44 14.60 -2.78 1.02
N PRO A 45 15.36 -2.87 2.12
CA PRO A 45 14.90 -2.37 3.42
C PRO A 45 14.40 -0.93 3.40
N PHE A 46 15.10 -0.01 2.75
CA PHE A 46 14.67 1.40 2.69
C PHE A 46 13.48 1.64 1.76
N GLU A 47 13.36 0.89 0.66
CA GLU A 47 12.19 0.94 -0.23
C GLU A 47 10.93 0.52 0.55
N GLN A 48 11.03 -0.57 1.33
CA GLN A 48 9.94 -1.00 2.20
C GLN A 48 9.63 0.03 3.30
N LEU A 49 10.64 0.62 3.95
CA LEU A 49 10.40 1.63 4.98
C LEU A 49 9.70 2.86 4.41
N MET A 50 10.07 3.29 3.21
CA MET A 50 9.34 4.37 2.51
C MET A 50 7.90 3.96 2.19
N GLY A 51 7.66 2.68 1.87
CA GLY A 51 6.33 2.14 1.61
C GLY A 51 5.44 1.93 2.85
N VAL A 52 5.97 2.04 4.07
CA VAL A 52 5.26 1.69 5.31
C VAL A 52 5.21 2.83 6.31
N PHE A 53 6.26 3.63 6.42
CA PHE A 53 6.33 4.67 7.45
C PHE A 53 5.57 5.93 7.06
N PRO A 54 4.94 6.59 8.04
CA PRO A 54 4.47 7.95 7.87
C PRO A 54 5.64 8.96 8.06
N PRO A 55 5.49 10.22 7.61
CA PRO A 55 6.55 11.23 7.68
C PRO A 55 7.14 11.46 9.08
N GLU A 56 6.35 11.27 10.14
CA GLU A 56 6.75 11.41 11.54
C GLU A 56 7.84 10.41 11.95
N SER A 57 7.91 9.28 11.24
CA SER A 57 8.89 8.21 11.49
C SER A 57 10.15 8.33 10.63
N ARG A 58 10.32 9.42 9.86
CA ARG A 58 11.46 9.65 8.95
C ARG A 58 12.84 9.53 9.60
N LYS A 59 12.96 9.75 10.92
CA LYS A 59 14.23 9.59 11.65
C LYS A 59 14.86 8.19 11.52
N HIS A 60 14.08 7.20 11.08
CA HIS A 60 14.50 5.81 10.88
C HIS A 60 14.97 5.49 9.45
N ILE A 61 14.95 6.46 8.53
CA ILE A 61 15.46 6.35 7.17
C ILE A 61 16.55 7.40 6.91
N PRO A 62 17.42 7.20 5.89
CA PRO A 62 18.42 8.19 5.50
C PRO A 62 17.83 9.58 5.22
N GLU A 63 18.56 10.62 5.63
CA GLU A 63 18.10 12.03 5.55
C GLU A 63 17.77 12.48 4.12
N ILE A 64 18.46 11.92 3.12
CA ILE A 64 18.22 12.20 1.71
C ILE A 64 16.78 11.89 1.25
N PHE A 65 16.12 10.91 1.90
CA PHE A 65 14.76 10.52 1.57
C PHE A 65 13.69 11.33 2.33
N HIS A 66 14.06 12.13 3.33
CA HIS A 66 13.09 12.85 4.17
C HIS A 66 12.26 13.83 3.34
N GLN A 67 12.87 14.48 2.36
CA GLN A 67 12.19 15.44 1.49
C GLN A 67 11.14 14.75 0.60
N LEU A 68 11.32 13.47 0.25
CA LEU A 68 10.33 12.72 -0.52
C LEU A 68 9.01 12.54 0.25
N MET A 69 9.05 12.53 1.59
CA MET A 69 7.88 12.40 2.47
C MET A 69 7.32 13.74 2.96
N LEU A 70 8.02 14.87 2.76
CA LEU A 70 7.67 16.16 3.35
C LEU A 70 7.40 17.26 2.32
N ASP A 71 8.13 17.27 1.21
CA ASP A 71 7.94 18.30 0.19
C ASP A 71 6.61 18.07 -0.52
N ALA A 72 5.73 19.07 -0.50
CA ALA A 72 4.48 19.05 -1.25
C ALA A 72 4.70 18.95 -2.77
N ARG A 73 5.91 19.25 -3.26
CA ARG A 73 6.33 19.04 -4.65
C ARG A 73 6.88 17.65 -4.95
N SER A 74 6.98 16.79 -3.93
CA SER A 74 7.37 15.40 -4.11
C SER A 74 6.36 14.67 -5.01
N PRO A 75 6.82 13.82 -5.96
CA PRO A 75 5.95 12.92 -6.71
C PRO A 75 5.10 12.02 -5.82
N LEU A 76 5.55 11.76 -4.57
CA LEU A 76 4.84 10.92 -3.60
C LEU A 76 3.76 11.68 -2.81
N ARG A 77 3.69 13.01 -2.91
CA ARG A 77 2.71 13.87 -2.21
C ARG A 77 1.73 14.59 -3.13
N GLY A 78 1.54 14.05 -4.35
CA GLY A 78 0.51 14.53 -5.28
C GLY A 78 0.84 15.77 -6.11
N ALA A 79 2.11 16.20 -6.16
CA ALA A 79 2.57 17.35 -6.93
C ALA A 79 2.28 17.31 -8.44
N THR A 80 2.01 16.11 -8.98
CA THR A 80 1.77 15.84 -10.40
C THR A 80 0.34 15.36 -10.68
N GLY A 81 -0.61 15.54 -9.74
CA GLY A 81 -1.96 14.98 -9.83
C GLY A 81 -2.06 13.51 -9.42
N ALA A 82 -0.97 12.94 -8.91
CA ALA A 82 -0.93 11.63 -8.27
C ALA A 82 -1.61 11.66 -6.89
N ALA A 83 -1.93 10.49 -6.34
CA ALA A 83 -2.43 10.38 -4.98
C ALA A 83 -1.36 10.82 -3.96
N ASP A 84 -1.79 11.44 -2.86
CA ASP A 84 -0.90 11.75 -1.74
C ASP A 84 -0.66 10.47 -0.92
N PHE A 85 0.55 9.93 -0.97
CA PHE A 85 0.95 8.73 -0.23
C PHE A 85 1.34 9.04 1.22
N TYR A 86 1.56 10.32 1.55
CA TYR A 86 1.94 10.75 2.89
C TYR A 86 1.04 11.88 3.39
N PRO A 87 -0.28 11.66 3.48
CA PRO A 87 -1.18 12.67 3.97
C PRO A 87 -0.95 12.92 5.46
N ASP A 88 -1.01 14.17 5.88
CA ASP A 88 -0.87 14.53 7.31
C ASP A 88 -2.11 14.11 8.11
N GLU A 89 -3.27 14.02 7.46
CA GLU A 89 -4.53 13.53 8.02
C GLU A 89 -5.20 12.52 7.07
N PHE A 90 -5.77 11.44 7.60
CA PHE A 90 -6.52 10.46 6.83
C PHE A 90 -7.79 10.03 7.56
N MET A 91 -8.79 9.58 6.80
CA MET A 91 -10.06 9.15 7.36
C MET A 91 -9.98 7.70 7.85
N ILE A 92 -10.67 7.43 8.97
CA ILE A 92 -10.89 6.06 9.46
C ILE A 92 -12.38 5.77 9.34
N ASP A 93 -12.74 4.84 8.45
CA ASP A 93 -14.11 4.35 8.37
C ASP A 93 -14.35 3.31 9.46
N MET A 94 -15.26 3.62 10.37
CA MET A 94 -15.60 2.71 11.46
C MET A 94 -16.32 1.45 10.98
N ASN A 95 -17.02 1.48 9.84
CA ASN A 95 -17.73 0.34 9.25
C ASN A 95 -18.50 -0.52 10.29
N GLY A 96 -19.28 0.15 11.14
CA GLY A 96 -20.08 -0.46 12.21
C GLY A 96 -19.28 -0.97 13.43
N LYS A 97 -17.97 -0.74 13.49
CA LYS A 97 -17.11 -1.10 14.63
C LYS A 97 -17.17 -0.06 15.73
N LYS A 98 -16.84 -0.50 16.95
CA LYS A 98 -16.90 0.33 18.16
C LYS A 98 -15.60 1.09 18.42
N MET A 99 -14.46 0.49 18.12
CA MET A 99 -13.14 1.05 18.44
C MET A 99 -12.40 1.45 17.17
N ALA A 100 -11.71 2.59 17.19
CA ALA A 100 -11.03 3.14 16.01
C ALA A 100 -9.98 2.20 15.41
N TRP A 101 -9.28 1.41 16.24
CA TRP A 101 -8.31 0.40 15.78
C TRP A 101 -8.93 -0.79 15.04
N GLN A 102 -10.26 -0.91 15.07
CA GLN A 102 -11.02 -1.88 14.26
C GLN A 102 -11.52 -1.27 12.95
N GLY A 103 -11.46 0.07 12.82
CA GLY A 103 -11.86 0.78 11.62
C GLY A 103 -10.84 0.61 10.50
N VAL A 104 -11.24 1.03 9.30
CA VAL A 104 -10.44 0.95 8.08
C VAL A 104 -9.78 2.30 7.84
N ALA A 105 -8.45 2.33 7.84
CA ALA A 105 -7.69 3.51 7.46
C ALA A 105 -7.76 3.71 5.94
N LEU A 106 -8.36 4.80 5.50
CA LEU A 106 -8.54 5.15 4.09
C LEU A 106 -7.31 5.90 3.55
N LEU A 107 -6.21 5.16 3.39
CA LEU A 107 -4.99 5.64 2.75
C LEU A 107 -4.94 5.20 1.29
N SER A 108 -4.38 6.05 0.43
CA SER A 108 -4.09 5.68 -0.95
C SER A 108 -3.02 4.58 -1.02
N PHE A 109 -3.17 3.65 -1.94
CA PHE A 109 -2.16 2.61 -2.17
C PHE A 109 -0.96 3.21 -2.90
N ILE A 110 0.24 2.88 -2.43
CA ILE A 110 1.49 3.36 -3.05
C ILE A 110 1.69 2.68 -4.39
N ASP A 111 1.98 3.48 -5.40
CA ASP A 111 2.45 3.01 -6.69
C ASP A 111 3.95 2.70 -6.62
N GLN A 112 4.30 1.45 -6.87
CA GLN A 112 5.69 0.97 -6.79
C GLN A 112 6.60 1.69 -7.79
N ASP A 113 6.14 1.96 -9.01
CA ASP A 113 6.98 2.54 -10.05
C ASP A 113 7.28 4.01 -9.73
N ILE A 114 6.30 4.73 -9.16
CA ILE A 114 6.50 6.10 -8.67
C ILE A 114 7.45 6.09 -7.46
N LEU A 115 7.28 5.16 -6.52
CA LEU A 115 8.14 5.05 -5.35
C LEU A 115 9.60 4.81 -5.75
N LEU A 116 9.85 3.81 -6.59
CA LEU A 116 11.20 3.43 -7.01
C LEU A 116 11.83 4.45 -7.95
N GLY A 117 11.03 5.16 -8.77
CA GLY A 117 11.51 6.23 -9.63
C GLY A 117 11.87 7.52 -8.87
N GLY A 118 11.33 7.71 -7.67
CA GLY A 118 11.63 8.86 -6.80
C GLY A 118 12.82 8.67 -5.85
N MET A 119 13.30 7.43 -5.69
CA MET A 119 14.45 7.06 -4.84
C MET A 119 15.77 7.05 -5.60
#